data_AF-A0AAD9WM32-F1
#
_entry.id   AF-A0AAD9WM32-F1
#
_cell.length_a   1.000
_cell.length_b   1.000
_cell.length_c   1.000
_cell.angle_alpha   90.00
_cell.angle_beta   90.00
_cell.angle_gamma   90.00
#
_symmetry.space_group_name_H-M   'P 1'
#
loop_
_entity.id
_entity.type
_entity.pdbx_description
1 polymer ?
#
loop_
_entity_poly.entity_id
_entity_poly.type
_entity_poly.pdbx_seq_one_letter_code
_entity_poly.pdbx_strand_id
1 'polypeptide(L)'
;MYFECNDVNAARRVFDKISEPCVVSFNAIITGCARRSRPNEALSLFRELQERNLKPTDVTMLSALSSCVLLGSLELGKWIHEYIKKYGFDMYVKVSTTFIDVCKLWELG
;
A
#
# COMPACT_ATOMS: atom_id res chain seq x y z
N MET A 1 -17.43 1.71 -5.44
CA MET A 1 -18.41 0.63 -5.20
C MET A 1 -17.67 -0.66 -4.91
N TYR A 2 -18.16 -1.38 -3.91
CA TYR A 2 -17.52 -2.46 -3.18
C TYR A 2 -17.15 -3.65 -4.07
N PHE A 3 -15.86 -3.97 -4.11
CA PHE A 3 -15.46 -5.36 -4.14
C PHE A 3 -14.46 -5.54 -2.99
N GLU A 4 -15.03 -5.77 -1.80
CA GLU A 4 -14.39 -6.66 -0.83
C GLU A 4 -14.40 -8.08 -1.43
N CYS A 5 -13.70 -8.27 -2.55
CA CYS A 5 -13.38 -9.61 -3.01
C CYS A 5 -12.32 -10.12 -2.05
N ASN A 6 -12.79 -10.87 -1.06
CA ASN A 6 -11.95 -11.62 -0.12
C ASN A 6 -10.96 -12.56 -0.86
N ASP A 7 -11.10 -12.73 -2.18
CA ASP A 7 -10.16 -13.43 -3.05
C ASP A 7 -9.25 -12.45 -3.83
N VAL A 8 -8.10 -12.14 -3.22
CA VAL A 8 -7.03 -11.35 -3.86
C VAL A 8 -6.53 -12.03 -5.14
N ASN A 9 -6.63 -13.36 -5.26
CA ASN A 9 -6.19 -14.04 -6.47
C ASN A 9 -7.16 -13.77 -7.63
N ALA A 10 -8.46 -13.66 -7.37
CA ALA A 10 -9.43 -13.22 -8.38
C ALA A 10 -9.18 -11.79 -8.81
N ALA A 11 -8.95 -10.88 -7.85
CA ALA A 11 -8.59 -9.50 -8.14
C ALA A 11 -7.31 -9.42 -8.97
N ARG A 12 -6.31 -10.25 -8.67
CA ARG A 12 -5.05 -10.34 -9.43
C ARG A 12 -5.29 -10.80 -10.87
N ARG A 13 -6.07 -11.87 -11.08
CA ARG A 13 -6.41 -12.35 -12.42
C ARG A 13 -7.15 -11.31 -13.26
N VAL A 14 -7.98 -10.48 -12.64
CA VAL A 14 -8.67 -9.38 -13.34
C VAL A 14 -7.68 -8.26 -13.64
N PHE A 15 -6.83 -7.90 -12.68
CA PHE A 15 -5.80 -6.88 -12.84
C PHE A 15 -4.82 -7.22 -13.98
N ASP A 16 -4.34 -8.46 -14.04
CA ASP A 16 -3.41 -8.93 -15.08
C ASP A 16 -4.02 -8.92 -16.50
N LYS A 17 -5.36 -8.83 -16.62
CA LYS A 17 -6.05 -8.68 -17.91
C LYS A 17 -6.22 -7.23 -18.34
N ILE A 18 -5.90 -6.26 -17.49
CA ILE A 18 -6.02 -4.84 -17.81
C ILE A 18 -4.74 -4.44 -18.58
N SER A 19 -4.90 -4.06 -19.85
CA SER A 19 -3.76 -3.62 -20.68
C SER A 19 -3.13 -2.32 -20.15
N GLU A 20 -3.97 -1.39 -19.67
CA GLU A 20 -3.55 -0.10 -19.14
C GLU A 20 -4.19 0.13 -17.75
N PRO A 21 -3.62 -0.43 -16.68
CA PRO A 21 -4.14 -0.25 -15.33
C PRO A 21 -3.96 1.20 -14.88
N CYS A 22 -5.05 1.79 -14.37
CA CYS A 22 -5.05 3.13 -13.80
C CYS A 22 -4.75 3.09 -12.29
N VAL A 23 -4.53 4.27 -11.70
CA VAL A 23 -4.28 4.44 -10.25
C VAL A 23 -5.33 3.74 -9.39
N VAL A 24 -6.61 3.77 -9.80
CA VAL A 24 -7.70 3.13 -9.05
C VAL A 24 -7.56 1.60 -9.04
N SER A 25 -7.19 0.99 -10.17
CA SER A 25 -6.98 -0.46 -10.26
C SER A 25 -5.79 -0.91 -9.41
N PHE A 26 -4.70 -0.14 -9.44
CA PHE A 26 -3.54 -0.38 -8.57
C PHE A 26 -3.91 -0.26 -7.09
N ASN A 27 -4.67 0.77 -6.70
CA ASN A 27 -5.11 0.93 -5.33
C ASN A 27 -5.90 -0.28 -4.83
N ALA A 28 -6.85 -0.76 -5.64
CA ALA A 28 -7.67 -1.91 -5.29
C ALA A 28 -6.83 -3.16 -5.04
N ILE A 29 -5.87 -3.47 -5.93
CA ILE A 29 -5.05 -4.68 -5.80
C ILE A 29 -4.00 -4.55 -4.68
N ILE A 30 -3.35 -3.39 -4.53
CA ILE A 30 -2.35 -3.14 -3.48
C ILE A 30 -2.99 -3.23 -2.10
N THR A 31 -4.16 -2.61 -1.91
CA THR A 31 -4.90 -2.71 -0.63
C THR A 31 -5.35 -4.14 -0.36
N GLY A 32 -5.78 -4.87 -1.40
CA GLY A 32 -6.11 -6.30 -1.27
C GLY A 32 -4.92 -7.14 -0.79
N CYS A 33 -3.76 -6.99 -1.43
CA CYS A 33 -2.52 -7.69 -1.06
C CYS A 33 -2.06 -7.33 0.36
N ALA A 34 -2.10 -6.04 0.73
CA ALA A 34 -1.71 -5.56 2.06
C ALA A 34 -2.61 -6.14 3.17
N ARG A 35 -3.94 -6.18 2.97
CA ARG A 35 -4.90 -6.74 3.95
C ARG A 35 -4.80 -8.26 4.12
N ARG A 36 -4.21 -8.98 3.16
CA ARG A 36 -4.05 -10.45 3.20
C ARG A 36 -2.65 -10.91 3.58
N SER A 37 -1.86 -10.04 4.21
CA SER A 37 -0.47 -10.35 4.59
C SER A 37 0.37 -10.85 3.42
N ARG A 38 0.16 -10.29 2.22
CA ARG A 38 1.04 -10.45 1.05
C ARG A 38 1.84 -9.17 0.80
N PRO A 39 2.66 -8.73 1.76
CA PRO A 39 3.30 -7.42 1.67
C PRO A 39 4.29 -7.33 0.50
N ASN A 40 4.99 -8.42 0.16
CA ASN A 40 5.91 -8.43 -0.99
C ASN A 40 5.18 -8.13 -2.31
N GLU A 41 3.98 -8.71 -2.50
CA GLU A 41 3.18 -8.50 -3.70
C GLU A 41 2.64 -7.07 -3.76
N ALA A 42 2.17 -6.55 -2.63
CA ALA A 42 1.73 -5.16 -2.51
C ALA A 42 2.84 -4.16 -2.84
N LEU A 43 4.06 -4.40 -2.36
CA LEU A 43 5.22 -3.55 -2.63
C LEU A 43 5.70 -3.65 -4.08
N SER A 44 5.64 -4.83 -4.69
CA SER A 44 5.96 -5.01 -6.11
C SER A 44 5.01 -4.20 -6.98
N LEU A 45 3.70 -4.25 -6.71
CA LEU A 45 2.68 -3.51 -7.43
C LEU A 45 2.80 -2.00 -7.18
N PHE A 46 3.20 -1.59 -5.97
CA PHE A 46 3.51 -0.20 -5.66
C PHE A 46 4.68 0.33 -6.51
N ARG A 47 5.76 -0.45 -6.65
CA ARG A 47 6.89 -0.08 -7.51
C ARG A 47 6.47 0.03 -8.97
N GLU A 48 5.66 -0.90 -9.47
CA GLU A 48 5.14 -0.84 -10.83
C GLU A 48 4.29 0.43 -11.08
N LEU A 49 3.45 0.82 -10.10
CA LEU A 49 2.71 2.08 -10.16
C LEU A 49 3.65 3.29 -10.29
N GLN A 50 4.78 3.29 -9.58
CA GLN A 50 5.79 4.36 -9.66
C GLN A 50 6.52 4.37 -11.01
N GLU A 51 6.92 3.19 -11.52
CA GLU A 51 7.58 3.04 -12.82
C GLU A 51 6.69 3.53 -13.98
N ARG A 52 5.37 3.36 -13.85
CA ARG A 52 4.38 3.90 -14.80
C ARG A 52 4.13 5.41 -14.66
N ASN A 53 4.88 6.11 -13.80
CA ASN A 53 4.70 7.53 -13.47
C ASN A 53 3.27 7.89 -13.00
N LEU A 54 2.54 6.90 -12.46
CA LEU A 54 1.23 7.12 -11.89
C LEU A 54 1.40 7.63 -10.46
N LYS A 55 0.67 8.70 -10.10
CA LYS A 55 0.81 9.31 -8.78
C LYS A 55 0.13 8.41 -7.72
N PRO A 56 0.87 7.94 -6.70
CA PRO A 56 0.25 7.23 -5.58
C PRO A 56 -0.76 8.13 -4.86
N THR A 57 -1.85 7.53 -4.42
CA THR A 57 -2.86 8.19 -3.58
C THR A 57 -2.63 7.88 -2.12
N ASP A 58 -3.41 8.52 -1.24
CA ASP A 58 -3.31 8.31 0.20
C ASP A 58 -3.47 6.85 0.59
N VAL A 59 -4.44 6.18 -0.04
CA VAL A 59 -4.74 4.75 0.17
C VAL A 59 -3.59 3.86 -0.28
N THR A 60 -2.93 4.22 -1.39
CA THR A 60 -1.78 3.49 -1.92
C THR A 60 -0.63 3.51 -0.94
N MET A 61 -0.27 4.69 -0.42
CA MET A 61 0.89 4.79 0.48
C MET A 61 0.59 4.17 1.85
N LEU A 62 -0.65 4.26 2.35
CA LEU A 62 -1.05 3.57 3.58
C LEU A 62 -0.88 2.05 3.43
N SER A 63 -1.36 1.50 2.31
CA SER A 63 -1.24 0.06 2.02
C SER A 63 0.21 -0.38 1.84
N ALA A 64 1.03 0.45 1.19
CA ALA A 64 2.47 0.22 1.05
C ALA A 64 3.16 0.26 2.42
N LEU A 65 2.87 1.26 3.25
CA LEU A 65 3.44 1.40 4.59
C LEU A 65 3.08 0.21 5.50
N SER A 66 1.81 -0.22 5.53
CA SER A 66 1.42 -1.42 6.26
C SER A 66 2.20 -2.65 5.78
N SER A 67 2.48 -2.73 4.48
CA SER A 67 3.30 -3.81 3.91
C SER A 67 4.78 -3.70 4.32
N CYS A 68 5.34 -2.48 4.41
CA CYS A 68 6.69 -2.24 4.93
C CYS A 68 6.84 -2.76 6.36
N VAL A 69 5.86 -2.44 7.20
CA VAL A 69 5.83 -2.82 8.60
C VAL A 69 5.83 -4.33 8.74
N LEU A 70 4.94 -5.01 7.99
CA LEU A 70 4.85 -6.47 8.00
C LEU A 70 6.16 -7.15 7.56
N LEU A 71 6.96 -6.47 6.73
CA LEU A 71 8.26 -6.96 6.27
C LEU A 71 9.44 -6.45 7.07
N GLY A 72 9.24 -5.56 8.04
CA GLY A 72 10.34 -4.86 8.74
C GLY A 72 11.20 -3.98 7.83
N SER A 73 10.67 -3.51 6.69
CA SER A 73 11.43 -2.73 5.71
C SER A 73 11.55 -1.26 6.11
N LEU A 74 12.65 -0.93 6.79
CA LEU A 74 12.93 0.43 7.27
C LEU A 74 13.20 1.43 6.14
N GLU A 75 13.88 1.01 5.07
CA GLU A 75 14.24 1.87 3.93
C GLU A 75 13.00 2.42 3.23
N LEU A 76 12.01 1.55 2.98
CA LEU A 76 10.77 1.96 2.34
C LEU A 76 9.91 2.83 3.27
N GLY A 77 9.94 2.55 4.58
CA GLY A 77 9.32 3.42 5.59
C GLY A 77 9.89 4.84 5.59
N LYS A 78 11.23 4.98 5.50
CA LYS A 78 11.90 6.29 5.38
C LYS A 78 11.49 7.03 4.10
N TRP A 79 11.47 6.33 2.96
CA TRP A 79 11.06 6.92 1.69
C TRP A 79 9.61 7.44 1.73
N ILE A 80 8.68 6.62 2.26
CA ILE A 80 7.27 7.02 2.43
C ILE A 80 7.15 8.24 3.35
N HIS A 81 7.93 8.27 4.44
CA HIS A 81 7.96 9.40 5.36
C HIS A 81 8.43 10.70 4.68
N GLU A 82 9.50 10.65 3.88
CA GLU A 82 9.96 11.80 3.10
C GLU A 82 8.94 12.24 2.05
N TYR A 83 8.29 11.29 1.38
CA TYR A 83 7.24 11.58 0.41
C TYR A 83 6.06 12.32 1.07
N ILE A 84 5.57 11.85 2.22
CA ILE A 84 4.48 12.51 2.95
C ILE A 84 4.89 13.92 3.38
N LYS A 85 6.11 14.08 3.92
CA LYS A 85 6.66 15.39 4.31
C LYS A 85 6.70 16.36 3.13
N LYS A 86 6.98 15.87 1.92
CA LYS A 86 7.04 16.66 0.70
C LYS A 86 5.67 17.01 0.11
N TYR A 87 4.67 16.13 0.25
CA TYR A 87 3.40 16.24 -0.47
C TYR A 87 2.15 16.52 0.40
N GLY A 88 2.24 16.55 1.73
CA GLY A 88 1.28 17.29 2.57
C GLY A 88 0.71 16.57 3.80
N PHE A 89 0.31 17.39 4.77
CA PHE A 89 -0.19 17.09 6.13
C PHE A 89 -1.42 16.17 6.23
N ASP A 90 -2.17 15.96 5.14
CA ASP A 90 -3.44 15.21 5.17
C ASP A 90 -3.21 13.68 5.28
N MET A 91 -2.12 13.19 4.68
CA MET A 91 -1.68 11.80 4.87
C MET A 91 -1.12 11.55 6.27
N TYR A 92 -0.50 12.55 6.89
CA TYR A 92 0.23 12.39 8.15
C TYR A 92 -0.68 11.93 9.30
N VAL A 93 -1.94 12.40 9.34
CA VAL A 93 -2.90 12.04 10.39
C VAL A 93 -3.36 10.57 10.27
N LYS A 94 -3.63 10.09 9.06
CA LYS A 94 -3.98 8.66 8.81
C LYS A 94 -2.78 7.74 8.96
N VAL A 95 -1.60 8.19 8.54
CA VAL A 95 -0.37 7.40 8.64
C VAL A 95 0.08 7.26 10.09
N SER A 96 0.01 8.32 10.89
CA SER A 96 0.39 8.28 12.31
C SER A 96 -0.50 7.34 13.13
N THR A 97 -1.81 7.28 12.82
CA THR A 97 -2.72 6.32 13.48
C THR A 97 -2.37 4.89 13.12
N THR A 98 -2.08 4.59 11.84
CA THR A 98 -1.56 3.27 11.46
C THR A 98 -0.19 2.98 12.08
N PHE A 99 0.67 3.98 12.28
CA PHE A 99 1.98 3.82 12.92
C PHE A 99 1.83 3.48 14.41
N ILE A 100 0.88 4.11 15.11
CA ILE A 100 0.59 3.84 16.52
C ILE A 100 0.02 2.42 16.70
N ASP A 101 -0.92 1.98 15.86
CA ASP A 101 -1.46 0.62 15.94
C ASP A 101 -0.42 -0.45 15.57
N VAL A 102 0.49 -0.12 14.65
CA VAL A 102 1.62 -0.97 14.28
C VAL A 102 2.68 -1.05 15.39
N CYS A 103 3.04 0.06 16.02
CA CYS A 103 4.01 0.07 17.12
C CYS A 103 3.51 -0.76 18.30
N LYS A 104 2.20 -0.74 18.59
CA LYS A 104 1.61 -1.60 19.63
C LYS A 104 1.75 -3.10 19.33
N LEU A 105 1.81 -3.50 18.07
CA LEU A 105 2.05 -4.90 17.68
C LEU A 105 3.52 -5.33 17.80
N TRP A 106 4.46 -4.37 17.77
CA TRP A 106 5.89 -4.64 17.94
C TRP A 106 6.33 -4.74 19.41
N GLU A 107 5.57 -4.17 20.36
CA GLU A 107 5.87 -4.23 21.80
C GLU A 107 5.26 -5.47 22.51
N LEU A 108 4.48 -6.29 21.80
CA LEU A 108 3.83 -7.50 22.34
C LEU A 108 4.52 -8.82 21.91
N GLY A 109 5.75 -8.77 21.40
CA GLY A 109 6.55 -9.93 21.01
C GLY A 109 7.67 -10.26 21.98
#